data_AF-A0A2P8ASR0-F1
#
_entry.id   AF-A0A2P8ASR0-F1
#
_cell.length_a   1.000
_cell.length_b   1.000
_cell.length_c   1.000
_cell.angle_alpha   90.00
_cell.angle_beta   90.00
_cell.angle_gamma   90.00
#
_symmetry.space_group_name_H-M   'P 1'
#
loop_
_entity.id
_entity.type
_entity.pdbx_description
1 polymer ?
#
loop_
_entity_poly.entity_id
_entity_poly.type
_entity_poly.pdbx_seq_one_letter_code
_entity_poly.pdbx_strand_id
1 'polypeptide(L)'
;MGLAFLGVSYCRAGMGDLLERVASSREPLPDLEETRRKFRSGQSLTARITVGEWLDTWLAGRKIRLSTVNRYGRDIRLQLKPRIGEIRLDRLRVSHLTEMFNAIVERNIEIEEANALRRAVIEELKTLKGRERRRAARAAIAEMPPFRRTVGPTTRRHIRATLRAALNDAITQELITFNPAAMSSLTR
;
A
#
# COMPACT_ATOMS: atom_id res chain seq x y z
N MET A 1 30.42 -41.20 -31.12
CA MET A 1 29.74 -41.28 -29.81
C MET A 1 29.33 -39.87 -29.44
N GLY A 2 28.05 -39.53 -29.63
CA GLY A 2 27.52 -38.18 -29.45
C GLY A 2 26.56 -38.10 -28.28
N LEU A 3 26.36 -36.90 -27.74
CA LEU A 3 25.13 -36.11 -27.94
C LEU A 3 25.18 -34.84 -27.08
N ALA A 4 24.82 -33.73 -27.74
CA ALA A 4 24.53 -32.43 -27.16
C ALA A 4 23.13 -32.42 -26.51
N PHE A 5 22.93 -31.64 -25.44
CA PHE A 5 21.61 -31.33 -24.91
C PHE A 5 21.22 -29.89 -25.25
N LEU A 6 20.25 -29.78 -26.16
CA LEU A 6 19.54 -28.57 -26.56
C LEU A 6 18.40 -28.26 -25.59
N GLY A 7 17.93 -27.02 -25.65
CA GLY A 7 17.06 -26.36 -24.69
C GLY A 7 15.68 -26.98 -24.47
N VAL A 8 15.09 -26.62 -23.33
CA VAL A 8 13.70 -26.96 -22.99
C VAL A 8 12.81 -25.73 -23.20
N SER A 9 11.76 -25.99 -23.97
CA SER A 9 10.79 -25.10 -24.58
C SER A 9 9.89 -24.33 -23.61
N TYR A 10 9.80 -23.02 -23.86
CA TYR A 10 8.57 -22.22 -24.03
C TYR A 10 7.23 -22.85 -23.54
N CYS A 11 6.71 -22.44 -22.37
CA CYS A 11 5.28 -22.60 -22.04
C CYS A 11 4.51 -21.36 -22.49
N ARG A 12 3.90 -21.49 -23.66
CA ARG A 12 3.08 -20.52 -24.37
C ARG A 12 1.61 -20.89 -24.17
N ALA A 13 0.96 -20.33 -23.16
CA ALA A 13 -0.48 -20.49 -23.00
C ALA A 13 -1.06 -19.17 -22.46
N GLY A 14 -1.79 -18.46 -23.32
CA GLY A 14 -2.32 -17.12 -23.01
C GLY A 14 -3.14 -16.50 -24.14
N MET A 15 -2.94 -16.96 -25.37
CA MET A 15 -3.88 -16.75 -26.49
C MET A 15 -4.28 -18.06 -27.19
N GLY A 16 -3.39 -19.06 -27.20
CA GLY A 16 -3.63 -20.38 -27.80
C GLY A 16 -4.90 -21.03 -27.27
N ASP A 17 -5.00 -21.21 -25.96
CA ASP A 17 -6.12 -21.89 -25.30
C ASP A 17 -7.47 -21.17 -25.47
N LEU A 18 -7.44 -19.83 -25.61
CA LEU A 18 -8.65 -19.04 -25.82
C LEU A 18 -9.13 -19.15 -27.28
N LEU A 19 -8.20 -19.12 -28.24
CA LEU A 19 -8.48 -19.34 -29.66
C LEU A 19 -8.89 -20.80 -29.92
N GLU A 20 -8.29 -21.76 -29.22
CA GLU A 20 -8.58 -23.19 -29.33
C GLU A 20 -10.00 -23.51 -28.83
N ARG A 21 -10.47 -22.82 -27.79
CA ARG A 21 -11.84 -22.95 -27.27
C ARG A 21 -12.89 -22.30 -28.18
N VAL A 22 -12.58 -21.15 -28.79
CA VAL A 22 -13.45 -20.49 -29.77
C VAL A 22 -13.50 -21.25 -31.10
N ALA A 23 -12.37 -21.82 -31.53
CA ALA A 23 -12.30 -22.70 -32.69
C ALA A 23 -13.09 -24.00 -32.46
N SER A 24 -13.14 -24.50 -31.22
CA SER A 24 -13.86 -25.72 -30.85
C SER A 24 -15.37 -25.50 -30.66
N SER A 25 -15.83 -24.32 -30.23
CA SER A 25 -17.27 -24.05 -29.97
C SER A 25 -18.04 -23.46 -31.15
N ARG A 26 -17.36 -23.03 -32.24
CA ARG A 26 -17.97 -22.29 -33.38
C ARG A 26 -18.76 -21.03 -32.96
N GLU A 27 -18.51 -20.51 -31.77
CA GLU A 27 -19.14 -19.28 -31.31
C GLU A 27 -18.59 -18.07 -32.08
N PRO A 28 -19.43 -17.04 -32.34
CA PRO A 28 -18.96 -15.82 -32.97
C PRO A 28 -17.81 -15.22 -32.15
N LEU A 29 -16.75 -14.79 -32.84
CA LEU A 29 -15.64 -14.08 -32.20
C LEU A 29 -16.22 -12.88 -31.44
N PRO A 30 -15.95 -12.75 -30.12
CA PRO A 30 -16.46 -11.64 -29.35
C PRO A 30 -15.95 -10.32 -29.93
N ASP A 31 -16.78 -9.28 -29.89
CA ASP A 31 -16.45 -7.97 -30.43
C ASP A 31 -15.07 -7.51 -29.93
N LEU A 32 -14.18 -7.20 -30.87
CA LEU A 32 -12.78 -6.85 -30.62
C LEU A 32 -12.67 -5.57 -29.79
N GLU A 33 -13.62 -4.66 -29.92
CA GLU A 33 -13.62 -3.37 -29.22
C GLU A 33 -14.09 -3.54 -27.77
N GLU A 34 -15.15 -4.32 -27.55
CA GLU A 34 -15.59 -4.72 -26.21
C GLU A 34 -14.57 -5.63 -25.49
N THR A 35 -13.91 -6.52 -26.22
CA THR A 35 -12.84 -7.38 -25.69
C THR A 35 -11.61 -6.55 -25.35
N ARG A 36 -11.22 -5.58 -26.20
CA ARG A 36 -10.16 -4.60 -25.88
C ARG A 36 -10.53 -3.69 -24.72
N ARG A 37 -11.80 -3.30 -24.56
CA ARG A 37 -12.30 -2.52 -23.41
C ARG A 37 -12.22 -3.32 -22.12
N LYS A 38 -12.57 -4.61 -22.16
CA LYS A 38 -12.39 -5.56 -21.04
C LYS A 38 -10.90 -5.84 -20.78
N PHE A 39 -10.05 -5.83 -21.79
CA PHE A 39 -8.59 -6.01 -21.66
C PHE A 39 -7.87 -4.77 -21.10
N ARG A 40 -8.31 -3.56 -21.49
CA ARG A 40 -7.85 -2.27 -20.92
C ARG A 40 -8.18 -2.11 -19.44
N SER A 41 -9.05 -2.95 -18.88
CA SER A 41 -9.30 -3.03 -17.44
C SER A 41 -8.20 -3.76 -16.65
N GLY A 42 -7.12 -4.19 -17.31
CA GLY A 42 -5.85 -4.53 -16.65
C GLY A 42 -5.64 -6.01 -16.30
N GLN A 43 -6.25 -6.95 -17.03
CA GLN A 43 -5.92 -8.37 -16.88
C GLN A 43 -4.63 -8.72 -17.64
N SER A 44 -3.47 -8.38 -17.05
CA SER A 44 -2.24 -9.13 -17.28
C SER A 44 -2.18 -10.26 -16.25
N LEU A 45 -2.13 -11.50 -16.73
CA LEU A 45 -2.42 -12.72 -15.96
C LEU A 45 -1.23 -13.35 -15.24
N THR A 46 -0.08 -12.68 -15.08
CA THR A 46 1.15 -13.34 -14.60
C THR A 46 1.87 -12.74 -13.40
N ALA A 47 1.30 -11.76 -12.70
CA ALA A 47 1.77 -11.40 -11.36
C ALA A 47 0.60 -11.24 -10.39
N ARG A 48 0.34 -12.27 -9.57
CA ARG A 48 -0.59 -12.24 -8.43
C ARG A 48 -0.01 -11.51 -7.21
N ILE A 49 1.07 -10.75 -7.39
CA ILE A 49 1.77 -10.11 -6.28
C ILE A 49 0.91 -8.99 -5.68
N THR A 50 0.83 -8.98 -4.36
CA THR A 50 0.21 -7.89 -3.62
C THR A 50 1.12 -6.67 -3.59
N VAL A 51 0.55 -5.50 -3.29
CA VAL A 51 1.36 -4.28 -3.09
C VAL A 51 2.38 -4.51 -1.97
N GLY A 52 2.01 -5.21 -0.90
CA GLY A 52 2.91 -5.50 0.22
C GLY A 52 4.12 -6.33 -0.20
N GLU A 53 3.89 -7.44 -0.91
CA GLU A 53 4.96 -8.32 -1.41
C GLU A 53 5.86 -7.61 -2.44
N TRP A 54 5.27 -6.78 -3.30
CA TRP A 54 6.03 -5.95 -4.24
C TRP A 54 6.92 -4.95 -3.49
N LEU A 55 6.38 -4.25 -2.49
CA LEU A 55 7.13 -3.27 -1.70
C LEU A 55 8.29 -3.93 -0.94
N ASP A 56 8.11 -5.14 -0.42
CA ASP A 56 9.15 -5.90 0.25
C ASP A 56 10.29 -6.26 -0.74
N THR A 57 9.92 -6.82 -1.90
CA THR A 57 10.88 -7.20 -2.96
C THR A 57 11.63 -5.97 -3.50
N TRP A 58 10.89 -4.90 -3.78
CA TRP A 58 11.41 -3.64 -4.26
C TRP A 58 12.42 -3.03 -3.28
N LEU A 59 12.09 -3.03 -1.97
CA LEU A 59 12.97 -2.49 -0.94
C LEU A 59 14.24 -3.32 -0.78
N ALA A 60 14.14 -4.65 -0.81
CA ALA A 60 15.28 -5.56 -0.71
C ALA A 60 16.27 -5.39 -1.87
N GLY A 61 15.79 -5.05 -3.07
CA GLY A 61 16.61 -4.82 -4.25
C GLY A 61 17.31 -3.44 -4.30
N ARG A 62 17.06 -2.52 -3.36
CA ARG A 62 17.58 -1.14 -3.45
C ARG A 62 19.07 -1.04 -3.11
N LYS A 63 19.86 -0.60 -4.08
CA LYS A 63 21.27 -0.18 -3.88
C LYS A 63 21.36 1.34 -3.72
N ILE A 64 20.88 1.87 -2.59
CA ILE A 64 20.88 3.31 -2.27
C ILE A 64 21.39 3.56 -0.84
N ARG A 65 21.54 4.84 -0.44
CA ARG A 65 21.96 5.20 0.92
C ARG A 65 21.09 4.53 1.99
N LEU A 66 21.71 3.97 3.03
CA LEU A 66 21.04 3.25 4.12
C LEU A 66 19.95 4.08 4.80
N SER A 67 20.18 5.39 4.97
CA SER A 67 19.18 6.31 5.53
C SER A 67 17.89 6.38 4.71
N THR A 68 17.99 6.25 3.38
CA THR A 68 16.84 6.21 2.47
C THR A 68 16.13 4.86 2.57
N VAL A 69 16.87 3.74 2.60
CA VAL A 69 16.29 2.40 2.80
C VAL A 69 15.53 2.33 4.12
N ASN A 70 16.11 2.84 5.21
CA ASN A 70 15.46 2.89 6.53
C ASN A 70 14.18 3.72 6.51
N ARG A 71 14.18 4.85 5.79
CA ARG A 71 12.98 5.68 5.61
C ARG A 71 11.90 4.94 4.83
N TYR A 72 12.25 4.36 3.68
CA TYR A 72 11.32 3.58 2.86
C TYR A 72 10.73 2.41 3.66
N GLY A 73 11.57 1.65 4.35
CA GLY A 73 11.13 0.54 5.20
C GLY A 73 10.17 0.98 6.30
N ARG A 74 10.41 2.16 6.92
CA ARG A 74 9.48 2.74 7.89
C ARG A 74 8.14 3.10 7.26
N ASP A 75 8.14 3.79 6.12
CA ASP A 75 6.91 4.18 5.42
C ASP A 75 6.11 2.95 4.96
N ILE A 76 6.80 1.95 4.39
CA ILE A 76 6.22 0.69 3.94
C ILE A 76 5.57 -0.04 5.11
N ARG A 77 6.32 -0.31 6.19
CA ARG A 77 5.85 -1.10 7.32
C ARG A 77 4.73 -0.41 8.10
N LEU A 78 4.85 0.89 8.35
CA LEU A 78 3.94 1.59 9.26
C LEU A 78 2.72 2.18 8.55
N GLN A 79 2.81 2.48 7.26
CA GLN A 79 1.80 3.30 6.58
C GLN A 79 1.19 2.65 5.35
N LEU A 80 2.00 2.00 4.52
CA LEU A 80 1.54 1.39 3.27
C LEU A 80 0.97 -0.02 3.51
N LYS A 81 1.76 -0.96 4.04
CA LYS A 81 1.35 -2.37 4.20
C LYS A 81 0.05 -2.52 5.01
N PRO A 82 -0.14 -1.84 6.16
CA PRO A 82 -1.37 -2.01 6.94
C PRO A 82 -2.66 -1.55 6.25
N ARG A 83 -2.56 -0.79 5.14
CA ARG A 83 -3.72 -0.17 4.49
C ARG A 83 -3.95 -0.67 3.07
N ILE A 84 -2.88 -0.77 2.30
CA ILE A 84 -2.94 -1.17 0.89
C ILE A 84 -2.13 -2.43 0.58
N GLY A 85 -1.46 -3.02 1.59
CA GLY A 85 -0.54 -4.14 1.40
C GLY A 85 -1.21 -5.37 0.79
N GLU A 86 -2.42 -5.70 1.23
CA GLU A 86 -3.20 -6.87 0.75
C GLU A 86 -3.82 -6.66 -0.63
N ILE A 87 -3.85 -5.42 -1.13
CA ILE A 87 -4.42 -5.11 -2.44
C ILE A 87 -3.47 -5.69 -3.49
N ARG A 88 -4.02 -6.39 -4.49
CA ARG A 88 -3.22 -6.83 -5.63
C ARG A 88 -2.63 -5.62 -6.36
N LEU A 89 -1.36 -5.72 -6.75
CA LEU A 89 -0.64 -4.62 -7.37
C LEU A 89 -1.33 -4.12 -8.64
N ASP A 90 -1.83 -5.03 -9.48
CA ASP A 90 -2.59 -4.75 -10.72
C ASP A 90 -3.97 -4.11 -10.48
N ARG A 91 -4.50 -4.22 -9.26
CA ARG A 91 -5.79 -3.64 -8.85
C ARG A 91 -5.65 -2.38 -8.02
N LEU A 92 -4.43 -1.89 -7.79
CA LEU A 92 -4.22 -0.65 -7.04
C LEU A 92 -4.76 0.55 -7.84
N ARG A 93 -5.75 1.25 -7.27
CA ARG A 93 -6.41 2.41 -7.88
C ARG A 93 -6.13 3.68 -7.09
N VAL A 94 -6.38 4.83 -7.70
CA VAL A 94 -6.27 6.14 -7.03
C VAL A 94 -7.21 6.23 -5.83
N SER A 95 -8.40 5.61 -5.90
CA SER A 95 -9.37 5.56 -4.78
C SER A 95 -8.77 4.93 -3.52
N HIS A 96 -8.06 3.80 -3.66
CA HIS A 96 -7.39 3.15 -2.52
C HIS A 96 -6.33 4.06 -1.89
N LEU A 97 -5.67 4.90 -2.69
CA LEU A 97 -4.68 5.85 -2.15
C LEU A 97 -5.37 7.01 -1.42
N THR A 98 -6.47 7.52 -1.96
CA THR A 98 -7.31 8.52 -1.28
C THR A 98 -7.82 7.98 0.05
N GLU A 99 -8.38 6.78 0.08
CA GLU A 99 -8.84 6.10 1.31
C GLU A 99 -7.69 5.90 2.30
N MET A 100 -6.52 5.44 1.84
CA MET A 100 -5.33 5.28 2.67
C MET A 100 -4.91 6.59 3.34
N PHE A 101 -4.86 7.69 2.60
CA PHE A 101 -4.47 8.99 3.16
C PHE A 101 -5.55 9.60 4.06
N ASN A 102 -6.83 9.40 3.75
CA ASN A 102 -7.93 9.77 4.63
C ASN A 102 -7.84 9.03 5.96
N ALA A 103 -7.60 7.72 5.93
CA ALA A 103 -7.38 6.91 7.13
C ALA A 103 -6.15 7.37 7.95
N ILE A 104 -5.14 7.96 7.33
CA ILE A 104 -4.01 8.59 8.07
C ILE A 104 -4.48 9.87 8.78
N VAL A 105 -5.30 10.68 8.13
CA VAL A 105 -5.85 11.92 8.71
C VAL A 105 -6.80 11.61 9.85
N GLU A 106 -7.75 10.69 9.65
CA GLU A 106 -8.67 10.21 10.70
C GLU A 106 -7.89 9.69 11.91
N ARG A 107 -6.87 8.86 11.68
CA ARG A 107 -5.99 8.36 12.74
C ARG A 107 -5.26 9.47 13.49
N ASN A 108 -4.89 10.56 12.82
CA ASN A 108 -4.26 11.71 13.46
C ASN A 108 -5.25 12.44 14.37
N ILE A 109 -6.50 12.62 13.93
CA ILE A 109 -7.56 13.24 14.74
C ILE A 109 -7.76 12.45 16.04
N GLU A 110 -7.90 11.12 15.95
CA GLU A 110 -8.01 10.26 17.14
C GLU A 110 -6.81 10.38 18.09
N ILE A 111 -5.60 10.55 17.54
CA ILE A 111 -4.38 10.73 18.33
C ILE A 111 -4.41 12.08 19.03
N GLU A 112 -4.80 13.14 18.34
CA GLU A 112 -4.89 14.50 18.87
C GLU A 112 -5.93 14.59 19.98
N GLU A 113 -7.11 14.02 19.78
CA GLU A 113 -8.18 13.95 20.79
C GLU A 113 -7.74 13.16 22.03
N ALA A 114 -7.18 11.96 21.85
CA ALA A 114 -6.68 11.16 22.97
C ALA A 114 -5.56 11.87 23.74
N ASN A 115 -4.65 12.54 23.03
CA ASN A 115 -3.59 13.32 23.64
C ASN A 115 -4.15 14.56 24.38
N ALA A 116 -5.15 15.24 23.81
CA ALA A 116 -5.79 16.39 24.43
C ALA A 116 -6.51 15.99 25.73
N LEU A 117 -7.27 14.89 25.70
CA LEU A 117 -7.91 14.32 26.89
C LEU A 117 -6.88 13.97 27.96
N ARG A 118 -5.82 13.23 27.60
CA ARG A 118 -4.75 12.88 28.54
C ARG A 118 -4.09 14.11 29.16
N ARG A 119 -3.86 15.17 28.38
CA ARG A 119 -3.31 16.45 28.90
C ARG A 119 -4.28 17.11 29.87
N ALA A 120 -5.56 17.21 29.53
CA ALA A 120 -6.57 17.84 30.38
C ALA A 120 -6.63 17.16 31.76
N VAL A 121 -6.63 15.83 31.79
CA VAL A 121 -6.67 15.07 33.06
C VAL A 121 -5.36 15.22 33.84
N ILE A 122 -4.22 15.30 33.18
CA ILE A 122 -2.93 15.60 33.82
C ILE A 122 -2.93 17.01 34.44
N GLU A 123 -3.47 18.02 33.75
CA GLU A 123 -3.58 19.38 34.28
C GLU A 123 -4.53 19.44 35.47
N GLU A 124 -5.68 18.75 35.42
CA GLU A 124 -6.60 18.62 36.55
C GLU A 124 -5.92 17.97 37.75
N LEU A 125 -5.13 16.92 37.54
CA LEU A 125 -4.37 16.27 38.61
C LEU A 125 -3.39 17.24 39.31
N LYS A 126 -2.87 18.28 38.63
CA LYS A 126 -1.98 19.26 39.26
C LYS A 126 -2.69 20.11 40.30
N THR A 127 -3.96 20.44 40.07
CA THR A 127 -4.76 21.29 40.98
C THR A 127 -5.52 20.47 42.02
N LEU A 128 -5.72 19.17 41.78
CA LEU A 128 -6.48 18.26 42.63
C LEU A 128 -5.83 18.07 44.02
N LYS A 129 -6.62 18.33 45.07
CA LYS A 129 -6.24 18.10 46.49
C LYS A 129 -6.77 16.75 47.00
N GLY A 130 -6.10 16.21 48.03
CA GLY A 130 -6.48 14.95 48.69
C GLY A 130 -5.77 13.73 48.10
N ARG A 131 -5.19 12.89 48.98
CA ARG A 131 -4.37 11.73 48.58
C ARG A 131 -5.14 10.70 47.77
N GLU A 132 -6.35 10.36 48.21
CA GLU A 132 -7.19 9.35 47.57
C GLU A 132 -7.64 9.79 46.18
N ARG A 133 -8.16 11.02 46.03
CA ARG A 133 -8.57 11.60 44.75
C ARG A 133 -7.42 11.62 43.74
N ARG A 134 -6.21 12.01 44.20
CA ARG A 134 -5.00 12.00 43.36
C ARG A 134 -4.58 10.59 42.96
N ARG A 135 -4.78 9.58 43.82
CA ARG A 135 -4.52 8.16 43.49
C ARG A 135 -5.50 7.67 42.43
N ALA A 136 -6.79 7.97 42.57
CA ALA A 136 -7.82 7.60 41.60
C ALA A 136 -7.57 8.24 40.23
N ALA A 137 -7.27 9.55 40.19
CA ALA A 137 -6.94 10.24 38.95
C ALA A 137 -5.68 9.67 38.26
N ARG A 138 -4.64 9.30 39.03
CA ARG A 138 -3.45 8.63 38.47
C ARG A 138 -3.76 7.25 37.90
N ALA A 139 -4.62 6.48 38.56
CA ALA A 139 -5.08 5.20 38.04
C ALA A 139 -5.85 5.39 36.72
N ALA A 140 -6.77 6.36 36.65
CA ALA A 140 -7.49 6.67 35.42
C ALA A 140 -6.54 7.09 34.26
N ILE A 141 -5.52 7.91 34.54
CA ILE A 141 -4.49 8.28 33.55
C ILE A 141 -3.68 7.06 33.08
N ALA A 142 -3.46 6.06 33.95
CA ALA A 142 -2.74 4.85 33.60
C ALA A 142 -3.53 3.97 32.62
N GLU A 143 -4.86 3.94 32.73
CA GLU A 143 -5.75 3.24 31.80
C GLU A 143 -5.92 3.96 30.45
N MET A 144 -5.67 5.28 30.40
CA MET A 144 -5.73 6.03 29.15
C MET A 144 -4.59 5.67 28.20
N PRO A 145 -4.79 5.73 26.87
CA PRO A 145 -3.72 5.56 25.90
C PRO A 145 -2.53 6.48 26.19
N PRO A 146 -1.28 6.02 26.01
CA PRO A 146 -0.11 6.87 26.14
C PRO A 146 -0.09 7.95 25.04
N PHE A 147 0.74 8.99 25.22
CA PHE A 147 0.92 10.01 24.20
C PHE A 147 1.45 9.40 22.89
N ARG A 148 0.73 9.65 21.79
CA ARG A 148 1.09 9.16 20.45
C ARG A 148 1.45 10.33 19.54
N ARG A 149 2.29 10.08 18.54
CA ARG A 149 2.68 11.09 17.54
C ARG A 149 1.80 10.96 16.29
N THR A 150 1.37 12.10 15.74
CA THR A 150 0.65 12.16 14.45
C THR A 150 1.61 12.07 13.26
N VAL A 151 1.06 11.72 12.11
CA VAL A 151 1.75 11.72 10.81
C VAL A 151 1.57 13.10 10.16
N GLY A 152 2.58 13.96 10.31
CA GLY A 152 2.54 15.33 9.77
C GLY A 152 2.55 15.42 8.24
N PRO A 153 2.33 16.63 7.67
CA PRO A 153 2.31 16.88 6.23
C PRO A 153 3.57 16.40 5.50
N THR A 154 4.76 16.66 6.05
CA THR A 154 6.03 16.22 5.48
C THR A 154 6.13 14.69 5.41
N THR A 155 5.69 13.99 6.45
CA THR A 155 5.67 12.52 6.46
C THR A 155 4.72 11.96 5.41
N ARG A 156 3.51 12.53 5.26
CA ARG A 156 2.56 12.16 4.19
C ARG A 156 3.18 12.34 2.79
N ARG A 157 3.93 13.43 2.57
CA ARG A 157 4.66 13.66 1.31
C ARG A 157 5.74 12.59 1.09
N HIS A 158 6.47 12.19 2.12
CA HIS A 158 7.45 11.10 2.02
C HIS A 158 6.81 9.75 1.71
N ILE A 159 5.73 9.38 2.41
CA ILE A 159 4.99 8.14 2.15
C ILE A 159 4.57 8.07 0.68
N ARG A 160 4.01 9.16 0.14
CA ARG A 160 3.65 9.25 -1.28
C ARG A 160 4.86 9.12 -2.20
N ALA A 161 5.97 9.78 -1.88
CA ALA A 161 7.20 9.72 -2.68
C ALA A 161 7.77 8.29 -2.71
N THR A 162 7.79 7.60 -1.56
CA THR A 162 8.18 6.19 -1.44
C THR A 162 7.32 5.30 -2.33
N LEU A 163 5.98 5.42 -2.22
CA LEU A 163 5.06 4.64 -3.03
C LEU A 163 5.19 4.95 -4.53
N ARG A 164 5.31 6.23 -4.90
CA ARG A 164 5.50 6.64 -6.30
C ARG A 164 6.76 6.02 -6.89
N ALA A 165 7.88 6.04 -6.16
CA ALA A 165 9.12 5.44 -6.60
C ALA A 165 8.97 3.93 -6.83
N ALA A 166 8.35 3.22 -5.89
CA ALA A 166 8.10 1.79 -6.02
C ALA A 166 7.18 1.44 -7.20
N LEU A 167 6.11 2.21 -7.42
CA LEU A 167 5.18 1.96 -8.53
C LEU A 167 5.75 2.36 -9.90
N ASN A 168 6.66 3.34 -9.96
CA ASN A 168 7.40 3.61 -11.20
C ASN A 168 8.28 2.43 -11.58
N ASP A 169 9.00 1.84 -10.62
CA ASP A 169 9.83 0.67 -10.89
C ASP A 169 8.98 -0.55 -11.26
N ALA A 170 7.76 -0.67 -10.72
CA ALA A 170 6.79 -1.70 -11.13
C ALA A 170 6.35 -1.54 -12.59
N ILE A 171 6.21 -0.31 -13.09
CA ILE A 171 5.95 -0.05 -14.51
C ILE A 171 7.14 -0.45 -15.36
N THR A 172 8.36 -0.10 -14.94
CA THR A 172 9.58 -0.48 -15.65
C THR A 172 9.75 -2.00 -15.73
N GLN A 173 9.23 -2.74 -14.75
CA GLN A 173 9.19 -4.20 -14.75
C GLN A 173 7.91 -4.78 -15.37
N GLU A 174 7.07 -3.95 -16.00
CA GLU A 174 5.83 -4.35 -16.69
C GLU A 174 4.80 -5.06 -15.78
N LEU A 175 4.92 -4.91 -14.45
CA LEU A 175 3.99 -5.49 -13.48
C LEU A 175 2.65 -4.75 -13.46
N ILE A 176 2.68 -3.46 -13.78
CA ILE A 176 1.51 -2.59 -13.91
C ILE A 176 1.72 -1.65 -15.10
N THR A 177 0.62 -1.15 -15.67
CA THR A 177 0.65 -0.23 -16.82
C THR A 177 0.43 1.23 -16.43
N PHE A 178 0.08 1.49 -15.17
CA PHE A 178 -0.32 2.82 -14.70
C PHE A 178 0.11 3.05 -13.24
N ASN A 179 0.57 4.26 -12.91
CA ASN A 179 0.97 4.64 -11.55
C ASN A 179 -0.15 5.43 -10.85
N PRO A 180 -0.94 4.81 -9.94
CA PRO A 180 -1.97 5.53 -9.20
C PRO A 180 -1.42 6.63 -8.27
N ALA A 181 -0.19 6.49 -7.76
CA ALA A 181 0.43 7.50 -6.89
C ALA A 181 0.92 8.75 -7.65
N ALA A 182 0.89 8.70 -8.99
CA ALA A 182 1.19 9.86 -9.81
C ALA A 182 0.03 10.85 -9.93
N MET A 183 -1.20 10.35 -9.84
CA MET A 183 -2.44 11.09 -10.11
C MET A 183 -3.17 11.56 -8.85
N SER A 184 -2.81 11.08 -7.66
CA SER A 184 -3.47 11.50 -6.43
C SER A 184 -3.17 12.99 -6.16
N SER A 185 -4.09 13.87 -6.56
CA SER A 185 -4.13 15.29 -6.18
C SER A 185 -4.58 15.42 -4.73
N LEU A 186 -3.83 14.83 -3.80
CA LEU A 186 -4.10 14.99 -2.38
C LEU A 186 -3.39 16.26 -1.90
N THR A 187 -4.15 17.33 -2.08
CA THR A 187 -4.22 18.66 -1.47
C THR A 187 -3.05 19.09 -0.57
N ARG A 188 -2.64 20.34 -0.81
CA ARG A 188 -1.66 21.15 -0.06
C ARG A 188 -1.79 21.04 1.45
#